data_AF-T2JRN2-F1
#
_entry.id   AF-T2JRN2-F1
#
_cell.length_a   1.000
_cell.length_b   1.000
_cell.length_c   1.000
_cell.angle_alpha   90.00
_cell.angle_beta   90.00
_cell.angle_gamma   90.00
#
_symmetry.space_group_name_H-M   'P 1'
#
loop_
_entity.id
_entity.type
_entity.pdbx_description
1 polymer ?
#
loop_
_entity_poly.entity_id
_entity_poly.type
_entity_poly.pdbx_seq_one_letter_code
_entity_poly.pdbx_strand_id
1 'polypeptide(L)'
;MLTQTTPNDLTPTDLLDNFAKFVRLDTADGNAADDTVKTYACTVRQFFSWCDSQRLHPLDATKDDIKLYRRWLVEIQAYKCATIALKLTVVRRFYAGAVERGLILANPALGIKPPRENIDPAERINYLEEPEVTGLLESLPTENTIGGLR
;
A
#
# COMPACT_ATOMS: atom_id res chain seq x y z
N MET A 1 19.41 10.40 -30.68
CA MET A 1 18.04 9.91 -30.94
C MET A 1 17.41 9.60 -29.59
N LEU A 2 16.53 10.46 -29.10
CA LEU A 2 15.78 10.21 -27.86
C LEU A 2 14.60 9.32 -28.23
N THR A 3 14.66 8.04 -27.86
CA THR A 3 13.54 7.11 -28.00
C THR A 3 12.41 7.61 -27.10
N GLN A 4 11.41 8.25 -27.70
CA GLN A 4 10.14 8.51 -27.05
C GLN A 4 9.44 7.16 -26.88
N THR A 5 9.61 6.53 -25.72
CA THR A 5 8.85 5.33 -25.36
C THR A 5 7.38 5.71 -25.29
N THR A 6 6.61 5.29 -26.29
CA THR A 6 5.15 5.43 -26.30
C THR A 6 4.59 4.73 -25.06
N PRO A 7 3.63 5.33 -24.31
CA PRO A 7 3.11 4.77 -23.06
C PRO A 7 2.48 3.37 -23.19
N ASN A 8 2.20 2.92 -24.43
CA ASN A 8 1.46 1.70 -24.73
C ASN A 8 2.31 0.40 -24.75
N ASP A 9 3.64 0.49 -24.65
CA ASP A 9 4.55 -0.67 -24.62
C ASP A 9 5.17 -0.93 -23.23
N LEU A 10 4.75 -0.19 -22.21
CA LEU A 10 5.28 -0.34 -20.86
C LEU A 10 4.70 -1.58 -20.18
N THR A 11 5.55 -2.55 -19.86
CA THR A 11 5.11 -3.74 -19.13
C THR A 11 4.80 -3.38 -17.66
N PRO A 12 4.02 -4.19 -16.93
CA PRO A 12 3.83 -4.01 -15.49
C PRO A 12 5.14 -3.96 -14.69
N THR A 13 6.19 -4.63 -15.17
CA THR A 13 7.53 -4.56 -14.58
C THR A 13 8.15 -3.18 -14.77
N ASP A 14 8.08 -2.61 -15.98
CA ASP A 14 8.58 -1.26 -16.27
C ASP A 14 7.83 -0.20 -15.45
N LEU A 15 6.51 -0.35 -15.31
CA LEU A 15 5.69 0.51 -14.48
C LEU A 15 6.10 0.43 -13.00
N LEU A 16 6.41 -0.77 -12.51
CA LEU A 16 6.85 -0.97 -11.13
C LEU A 16 8.21 -0.36 -10.87
N ASP A 17 9.16 -0.51 -11.78
CA ASP A 17 10.50 0.07 -11.67
C ASP A 17 10.46 1.60 -11.74
N ASN A 18 9.65 2.14 -12.65
CA ASN A 18 9.40 3.58 -12.74
C ASN A 18 8.73 4.12 -11.48
N PHE A 19 7.76 3.39 -10.92
CA PHE A 19 7.15 3.75 -9.65
C PHE A 19 8.13 3.69 -8.48
N ALA A 20 8.99 2.67 -8.41
CA ALA A 20 9.98 2.56 -7.34
C ALA A 20 10.99 3.72 -7.38
N LYS A 21 11.38 4.18 -8.57
CA LYS A 21 12.19 5.40 -8.76
C LYS A 21 11.42 6.64 -8.31
N PHE A 22 10.14 6.76 -8.69
CA PHE A 22 9.28 7.87 -8.26
C PHE A 22 9.15 7.95 -6.74
N VAL A 23 8.82 6.84 -6.06
CA VAL A 23 8.66 6.83 -4.60
C VAL A 23 9.94 7.28 -3.89
N ARG A 24 11.11 6.87 -4.38
CA ARG A 24 12.39 7.30 -3.80
C ARG A 24 12.66 8.79 -3.96
N LEU A 25 12.21 9.40 -5.06
CA LEU A 25 12.45 10.81 -5.35
C LEU A 25 11.41 11.73 -4.72
N ASP A 26 10.15 11.30 -4.72
CA ASP A 26 8.98 12.15 -4.42
C ASP A 26 8.31 11.86 -3.06
N THR A 27 8.72 10.81 -2.35
CA THR A 27 8.19 10.53 -0.99
C THR A 27 9.11 11.15 0.06
N ALA A 28 8.51 11.92 0.98
CA ALA A 28 9.20 12.66 2.05
C ALA A 28 10.33 13.58 1.55
N ASP A 29 10.09 14.29 0.43
CA ASP A 29 11.05 15.20 -0.20
C ASP A 29 12.42 14.54 -0.49
N GLY A 30 12.41 13.25 -0.85
CA GLY A 30 13.60 12.46 -1.13
C GLY A 30 14.19 11.71 0.08
N ASN A 31 13.55 11.76 1.25
CA ASN A 31 13.98 11.04 2.47
C ASN A 31 13.00 9.94 2.88
N ALA A 32 12.45 9.20 1.92
CA ALA A 32 11.61 8.04 2.22
C ALA A 32 12.44 6.96 2.92
N ALA A 33 12.02 6.55 4.12
CA ALA A 33 12.64 5.39 4.78
C ALA A 33 12.53 4.15 3.89
N ASP A 34 13.58 3.33 3.84
CA ASP A 34 13.66 2.14 2.98
C ASP A 34 12.46 1.20 3.14
N ASP A 35 11.97 1.06 4.38
CA ASP A 35 10.82 0.22 4.67
C ASP A 35 9.53 0.77 4.04
N THR A 36 9.37 2.09 3.97
CA THR A 36 8.21 2.71 3.28
C THR A 36 8.27 2.43 1.78
N VAL A 37 9.45 2.52 1.17
CA VAL A 37 9.65 2.22 -0.26
C VAL A 37 9.31 0.76 -0.53
N LYS A 38 9.78 -0.18 0.31
CA LYS A 38 9.48 -1.61 0.18
C LYS A 38 7.98 -1.87 0.33
N THR A 39 7.33 -1.30 1.34
CA THR A 39 5.88 -1.44 1.54
C THR A 39 5.09 -0.92 0.36
N TYR A 40 5.48 0.22 -0.20
CA TYR A 40 4.81 0.84 -1.36
C TYR A 40 4.99 -0.02 -2.61
N ALA A 41 6.22 -0.45 -2.90
CA ALA A 41 6.51 -1.32 -4.04
C ALA A 41 5.77 -2.66 -3.96
N CYS A 42 5.73 -3.27 -2.77
CA CYS A 42 4.96 -4.50 -2.53
C CYS A 42 3.47 -4.27 -2.78
N THR A 43 2.94 -3.15 -2.30
CA THR A 43 1.53 -2.79 -2.47
C THR A 43 1.16 -2.56 -3.93
N VAL A 44 1.98 -1.84 -4.71
CA VAL A 44 1.74 -1.67 -6.15
C VAL A 44 1.81 -2.98 -6.90
N ARG A 45 2.78 -3.85 -6.57
CA ARG A 45 2.86 -5.19 -7.17
C ARG A 45 1.58 -6.01 -6.94
N GLN A 46 1.02 -5.96 -5.73
CA GLN A 46 -0.24 -6.63 -5.44
C GLN A 46 -1.41 -6.04 -6.23
N PHE A 47 -1.43 -4.71 -6.43
CA PHE A 47 -2.42 -4.07 -7.29
C PHE A 47 -2.28 -4.53 -8.74
N PHE A 48 -1.06 -4.62 -9.28
CA PHE A 48 -0.83 -5.11 -10.65
C PHE A 48 -1.24 -6.58 -10.81
N SER A 49 -0.97 -7.43 -9.82
CA SER A 49 -1.46 -8.81 -9.82
C SER A 49 -2.99 -8.88 -9.83
N TRP A 50 -3.66 -7.97 -9.13
CA TRP A 50 -5.12 -7.85 -9.23
C TRP A 50 -5.54 -7.39 -10.63
N CYS A 51 -4.92 -6.37 -11.21
CA CYS A 51 -5.19 -5.92 -12.58
C CYS A 51 -5.05 -7.06 -13.59
N ASP A 52 -3.98 -7.85 -13.50
CA ASP A 52 -3.74 -9.02 -14.34
C ASP A 52 -4.86 -10.07 -14.20
N SER A 53 -5.30 -10.36 -12.97
CA SER A 53 -6.46 -11.25 -12.72
C SER A 53 -7.76 -10.76 -13.37
N GLN A 54 -7.91 -9.44 -13.54
CA GLN A 54 -9.05 -8.81 -14.18
C GLN A 54 -8.85 -8.60 -15.69
N ARG A 55 -7.72 -9.04 -16.26
CA ARG A 55 -7.29 -8.78 -17.64
C ARG A 55 -7.30 -7.29 -17.98
N LEU A 56 -6.92 -6.47 -17.01
CA LEU A 56 -6.91 -5.01 -17.08
C LEU A 56 -5.45 -4.54 -17.09
N HIS A 57 -5.10 -3.65 -18.02
CA HIS A 57 -3.82 -2.99 -17.97
C HIS A 57 -3.83 -1.91 -16.87
N PRO A 58 -2.80 -1.80 -15.99
CA PRO A 58 -2.84 -0.86 -14.86
C PRO A 58 -3.03 0.61 -15.24
N LEU A 59 -2.57 1.03 -16.43
CA LEU A 59 -2.77 2.41 -16.92
C LEU A 59 -4.18 2.67 -17.48
N ASP A 60 -4.91 1.63 -17.86
CA ASP A 60 -6.27 1.73 -18.42
C ASP A 60 -7.36 1.66 -17.35
N ALA A 61 -6.97 1.45 -16.08
CA ALA A 61 -7.92 1.31 -14.99
C ALA A 61 -8.75 2.58 -14.80
N THR A 62 -10.06 2.41 -14.78
CA THR A 62 -11.03 3.47 -14.55
C THR A 62 -11.29 3.67 -13.06
N LYS A 63 -11.99 4.75 -12.72
CA LYS A 63 -12.45 5.00 -11.35
C LYS A 63 -13.33 3.86 -10.81
N ASP A 64 -14.11 3.21 -11.67
CA ASP A 64 -14.95 2.09 -11.27
C ASP A 64 -14.14 0.82 -11.02
N ASP A 65 -13.06 0.59 -11.78
CA ASP A 65 -12.11 -0.50 -11.49
C ASP A 65 -11.45 -0.32 -10.13
N ILE A 66 -11.10 0.90 -9.74
CA ILE A 66 -10.55 1.16 -8.39
C ILE A 66 -11.60 0.88 -7.30
N LYS A 67 -12.89 1.11 -7.56
CA LYS A 67 -13.97 0.72 -6.62
C LYS A 67 -14.10 -0.81 -6.55
N LEU A 68 -13.97 -1.51 -7.68
CA LEU A 68 -13.96 -2.97 -7.74
C LEU A 68 -12.76 -3.55 -6.97
N TYR A 69 -11.58 -2.95 -7.13
CA TYR A 69 -10.39 -3.31 -6.36
C TYR A 69 -10.63 -3.15 -4.86
N ARG A 70 -11.19 -2.01 -4.43
CA ARG A 70 -11.56 -1.80 -3.02
C ARG A 70 -12.53 -2.87 -2.52
N ARG A 71 -13.56 -3.21 -3.31
CA ARG A 71 -14.52 -4.25 -2.94
C ARG A 71 -13.83 -5.62 -2.81
N TRP A 72 -12.97 -5.97 -3.75
CA TRP A 72 -12.19 -7.20 -3.71
C TRP A 72 -11.28 -7.28 -2.47
N LEU A 73 -10.65 -6.17 -2.06
CA LEU A 73 -9.87 -6.11 -0.82
C LEU A 73 -10.69 -6.37 0.44
N VAL A 74 -11.97 -5.99 0.43
CA VAL A 74 -12.90 -6.23 1.55
C VAL A 74 -13.41 -7.67 1.53
N GLU A 75 -14.01 -8.08 0.41
CA GLU A 75 -14.80 -9.32 0.35
C GLU A 75 -13.94 -10.56 0.13
N ILE A 76 -12.89 -10.46 -0.69
CA ILE A 76 -12.10 -11.63 -1.09
C ILE A 76 -10.84 -11.74 -0.24
N GLN A 77 -10.18 -10.61 0.03
CA GLN A 77 -8.95 -10.62 0.84
C GLN A 77 -9.20 -10.44 2.34
N ALA A 78 -10.40 -10.00 2.74
CA ALA A 78 -10.77 -9.78 4.13
C ALA A 78 -9.77 -8.89 4.92
N TYR A 79 -9.18 -7.88 4.27
CA TYR A 79 -8.25 -6.98 4.94
C TYR A 79 -8.96 -6.00 5.90
N LYS A 80 -8.26 -5.62 6.97
CA LYS A 80 -8.70 -4.54 7.88
C LYS A 80 -8.74 -3.19 7.15
N CYS A 81 -9.62 -2.28 7.57
CA CYS A 81 -9.81 -1.01 6.86
C CYS A 81 -8.54 -0.14 6.85
N ALA A 82 -7.73 -0.16 7.92
CA ALA A 82 -6.42 0.50 7.93
C ALA A 82 -5.50 0.00 6.81
N THR A 83 -5.43 -1.32 6.61
CA THR A 83 -4.65 -1.93 5.51
C THR A 83 -5.20 -1.53 4.16
N ILE A 84 -6.52 -1.50 3.99
CA ILE A 84 -7.17 -1.06 2.75
C ILE A 84 -6.89 0.42 2.48
N ALA A 85 -6.91 1.27 3.50
CA ALA A 85 -6.59 2.69 3.39
C ALA A 85 -5.14 2.92 2.92
N LEU A 86 -4.18 2.15 3.46
CA LEU A 86 -2.80 2.17 2.98
C LEU A 86 -2.73 1.75 1.52
N LYS A 87 -3.35 0.63 1.15
CA LYS A 87 -3.35 0.14 -0.24
C LYS A 87 -3.90 1.17 -1.22
N LEU A 88 -5.04 1.78 -0.92
CA LEU A 88 -5.63 2.83 -1.75
C LEU A 88 -4.77 4.10 -1.81
N THR A 89 -4.05 4.43 -0.73
CA THR A 89 -3.13 5.57 -0.70
C THR A 89 -1.96 5.36 -1.64
N VAL A 90 -1.36 4.17 -1.61
CA VAL A 90 -0.25 3.81 -2.50
C VAL A 90 -0.70 3.78 -3.96
N VAL A 91 -1.87 3.18 -4.26
CA VAL A 91 -2.45 3.20 -5.62
C VAL A 91 -2.68 4.63 -6.12
N ARG A 92 -3.17 5.52 -5.26
CA ARG A 92 -3.33 6.94 -5.61
C ARG A 92 -2.00 7.63 -5.91
N ARG A 93 -0.95 7.34 -5.15
CA ARG A 93 0.41 7.86 -5.40
C ARG A 93 1.00 7.31 -6.70
N PHE A 94 0.77 6.04 -7.01
CA PHE A 94 1.15 5.45 -8.30
C PHE A 94 0.56 6.24 -9.48
N TYR A 95 -0.75 6.46 -9.46
CA TYR A 95 -1.41 7.23 -10.52
C TYR A 95 -0.99 8.71 -10.54
N ALA A 96 -0.64 9.31 -9.41
CA ALA A 96 -0.08 10.66 -9.39
C ALA A 96 1.25 10.72 -10.16
N GLY A 97 2.16 9.78 -9.89
CA GLY A 97 3.43 9.69 -10.63
C GLY A 97 3.26 9.33 -12.11
N ALA A 98 2.18 8.62 -12.48
CA ALA A 98 1.83 8.34 -13.87
C ALA A 98 1.30 9.58 -14.61
N VAL A 99 0.47 10.40 -13.95
CA VAL A 99 0.00 11.70 -14.49
C VAL A 99 1.18 12.65 -14.70
N GLU A 100 2.07 12.77 -13.72
CA GLU A 100 3.23 13.66 -13.79
C GLU A 100 4.19 13.30 -14.94
N ARG A 101 4.30 12.01 -15.27
CA ARG A 101 5.08 11.50 -16.40
C ARG A 101 4.33 11.56 -17.73
N GLY A 102 3.09 12.06 -17.75
CA GLY A 102 2.26 12.13 -18.96
C GLY A 102 1.78 10.79 -19.49
N LEU A 103 1.82 9.72 -18.68
CA LEU A 103 1.36 8.38 -19.08
C LEU A 103 -0.17 8.31 -19.15
N ILE A 104 -0.85 9.06 -18.28
CA ILE A 104 -2.31 9.18 -18.23
C ILE A 104 -2.69 10.65 -17.98
N LEU A 105 -3.91 11.03 -18.37
CA LEU A 105 -4.38 12.42 -18.25
C LEU A 105 -4.91 12.78 -16.86
N ALA A 106 -5.42 11.81 -16.12
CA ALA A 106 -6.06 12.05 -14.82
C ALA A 106 -5.91 10.84 -13.90
N ASN A 107 -5.90 11.08 -12.59
CA ASN A 107 -5.76 10.03 -11.58
C ASN A 107 -7.12 9.35 -11.30
N PRO A 108 -7.34 8.07 -11.69
CA PRO A 108 -8.62 7.38 -11.47
C PRO A 108 -8.90 7.07 -9.99
N ALA A 109 -7.87 7.00 -9.15
CA ALA A 109 -7.99 6.73 -7.72
C ALA A 109 -8.31 7.99 -6.88
N LEU A 110 -8.45 9.16 -7.51
CA LEU A 110 -8.80 10.40 -6.82
C LEU A 110 -10.23 10.33 -6.25
N GLY A 111 -10.37 10.69 -4.97
CA GLY A 111 -11.65 10.72 -4.27
C GLY A 111 -12.22 9.33 -3.87
N ILE A 112 -11.52 8.23 -4.15
CA ILE A 112 -11.91 6.91 -3.65
C ILE A 112 -11.53 6.78 -2.18
N LYS A 113 -12.55 6.63 -1.32
CA LYS A 113 -12.39 6.49 0.13
C LYS A 113 -12.28 5.01 0.54
N PRO A 114 -11.50 4.69 1.59
CA PRO A 114 -11.51 3.35 2.19
C PRO A 114 -12.91 2.99 2.72
N PRO A 115 -13.19 1.69 2.96
CA PRO A 115 -14.38 1.28 3.67
C PRO A 115 -14.44 1.95 5.04
N ARG A 116 -15.67 2.21 5.52
CA ARG A 116 -15.87 2.75 6.87
C ARG A 116 -15.71 1.59 7.86
N GLU A 117 -14.91 1.79 8.89
CA GLU A 117 -14.93 0.91 10.06
C GLU A 117 -16.26 1.14 10.79
N ASN A 118 -17.05 0.08 10.96
CA ASN A 118 -18.12 0.01 11.96
C ASN A 118 -17.51 -0.64 13.22
N ILE A 119 -16.47 -0.02 13.76
CA ILE A 119 -15.82 -0.47 14.99
C ILE A 119 -15.84 0.72 15.92
N ASP A 120 -16.36 0.52 17.13
CA ASP A 120 -16.40 1.57 18.14
C ASP A 120 -14.94 1.98 18.46
N PRO A 121 -14.59 3.29 18.46
CA PRO A 121 -13.23 3.73 18.78
C PRO A 121 -12.67 3.17 20.09
N ALA A 122 -13.54 2.83 21.04
CA ALA A 122 -13.17 2.19 22.31
C ALA A 122 -12.59 0.77 22.13
N GLU A 123 -13.00 0.02 21.10
CA GLU A 123 -12.49 -1.32 20.79
C GLU A 123 -11.09 -1.30 20.14
N ARG A 124 -10.56 -0.13 19.77
CA ARG A 124 -9.20 0.01 19.20
C ARG A 124 -8.07 0.10 20.24
N ILE A 125 -8.40 0.29 21.51
CA ILE A 125 -7.39 0.38 22.56
C ILE A 125 -7.05 -1.06 22.97
N ASN A 126 -5.88 -1.53 22.55
CA ASN A 126 -5.31 -2.76 23.11
C ASN A 126 -4.64 -2.37 24.43
N TYR A 127 -5.25 -2.70 25.55
CA TYR A 127 -4.71 -2.47 26.89
C TYR A 127 -4.53 -3.83 27.56
N LEU A 128 -3.46 -3.98 28.35
CA LEU A 128 -3.31 -5.15 29.20
C LEU A 128 -4.15 -4.94 30.46
N GLU A 129 -4.99 -5.92 30.79
CA GLU A 129 -5.65 -6.00 32.08
C GLU A 129 -4.62 -6.36 33.17
N GLU A 130 -4.88 -6.00 34.43
CA GLU A 130 -4.00 -6.28 35.58
C GLU A 130 -3.40 -7.72 35.63
N PRO A 131 -4.17 -8.80 35.38
CA PRO A 131 -3.60 -10.15 35.35
C PRO A 131 -2.65 -10.38 34.16
N GLU A 132 -2.88 -9.73 33.02
CA GLU A 132 -2.01 -9.84 31.85
C GLU A 132 -0.69 -9.10 32.05
N VAL A 133 -0.72 -7.96 32.77
CA VAL A 133 0.49 -7.25 33.19
C VAL A 133 1.33 -8.13 34.11
N THR A 134 0.68 -8.80 35.08
CA THR A 134 1.35 -9.69 36.01
C THR A 134 1.98 -10.88 35.29
N GLY A 135 1.24 -11.53 34.38
CA GLY A 135 1.77 -12.63 33.57
C GLY A 135 2.93 -12.21 32.66
N LEU A 136 2.89 -11.00 32.08
CA LEU A 136 4.00 -10.46 31.30
C LEU A 136 5.24 -10.25 32.19
N LEU A 137 5.08 -9.66 33.37
CA LEU A 137 6.17 -9.41 34.32
C LEU A 137 6.81 -10.71 34.82
N GLU A 138 6.01 -11.75 35.08
CA GLU A 138 6.49 -13.07 35.50
C GLU A 138 7.22 -13.81 34.37
N SER A 139 6.87 -13.53 33.11
CA SER A 139 7.53 -14.11 31.94
C SER A 139 8.90 -13.47 31.63
N LEU A 140 9.24 -12.35 32.29
CA LEU A 140 10.54 -11.72 32.09
C LEU A 140 11.64 -12.53 32.81
N PRO A 141 12.73 -12.89 32.12
CA PRO A 141 13.86 -13.54 32.77
C PRO A 141 14.45 -12.60 33.83
N THR A 142 14.63 -13.11 35.06
CA THR A 142 15.17 -12.34 36.19
C THR A 142 16.68 -12.08 36.08
N GLU A 143 17.33 -12.72 35.10
CA GLU A 143 18.73 -12.50 34.80
C GLU A 143 18.86 -11.40 33.75
N ASN A 144 19.59 -10.33 34.08
CA ASN A 144 19.96 -9.23 33.17
C ASN A 144 20.98 -9.71 32.10
N THR A 145 20.66 -10.81 31.42
CA THR A 145 21.53 -11.42 30.42
C THR A 145 21.02 -11.00 29.05
N ILE A 146 21.83 -10.21 28.34
CA ILE A 146 21.61 -9.79 26.96
C ILE A 146 21.72 -11.04 26.06
N GLY A 147 20.70 -11.90 26.09
CA GLY A 147 20.72 -13.21 25.42
C GLY A 147 19.41 -13.59 24.75
N GLY A 148 18.46 -12.64 24.63
CA GLY A 148 17.10 -12.95 24.16
C GLY A 148 16.47 -11.91 23.25
N LEU A 149 17.26 -11.10 22.53
CA LEU A 149 16.75 -10.18 21.51
C LEU A 149 17.37 -10.54 20.15
N ARG A 150 16.78 -11.53 19.46
CA ARG A 150 16.92 -11.75 18.02
C ARG A 150 15.55 -12.02 17.43
#